data_AF-A0A945BIL9-F1
#
_entry.id   AF-A0A945BIL9-F1
#
_cell.length_a   1.000
_cell.length_b   1.000
_cell.length_c   1.000
_cell.angle_alpha   90.00
_cell.angle_beta   90.00
_cell.angle_gamma   90.00
#
_symmetry.space_group_name_H-M   'P 1'
#
loop_
_entity.id
_entity.type
_entity.pdbx_description
1 polymer ?
#
loop_
_entity_poly.entity_id
_entity_poly.type
_entity_poly.pdbx_seq_one_letter_code
_entity_poly.pdbx_strand_id
1 'polypeptide(L)'
;MNEQIVILDFGSQYTQVIARRIRECKVYSTIVHYNTPATVIAEMNASGIILSGGPSSVYAKDAPMPDKAIFKLGIPILGICFGLQ
;
A
#
# COMPACT_ATOMS: atom_id res chain seq x y z
N MET A 1 -9.91 3.46 19.29
CA MET A 1 -8.89 3.75 18.27
C MET A 1 -9.41 3.15 16.98
N ASN A 2 -9.56 3.93 15.90
CA ASN A 2 -9.92 3.37 14.60
C ASN A 2 -8.63 2.93 13.93
N GLU A 3 -8.44 1.61 13.78
CA GLU A 3 -7.33 1.07 13.02
C GLU A 3 -7.64 1.20 11.52
N GLN A 4 -6.67 1.70 10.75
CA GLN A 4 -6.77 1.85 9.31
C GLN A 4 -5.54 1.26 8.62
N ILE A 5 -5.79 0.50 7.56
CA ILE A 5 -4.74 0.04 6.64
C ILE A 5 -4.80 0.84 5.36
N VAL A 6 -3.65 1.38 4.94
CA VAL A 6 -3.48 2.07 3.66
C VAL A 6 -2.92 1.09 2.64
N ILE A 7 -3.57 0.96 1.50
CA ILE A 7 -3.14 0.11 0.39
C ILE A 7 -2.60 1.01 -0.71
N LEU A 8 -1.31 0.87 -1.02
CA LEU A 8 -0.67 1.50 -2.17
C LEU A 8 -0.90 0.63 -3.41
N ASP A 9 -1.67 1.15 -4.36
CA ASP A 9 -2.04 0.45 -5.59
C ASP A 9 -1.02 0.69 -6.72
N PHE A 10 -0.33 -0.39 -7.10
CA PHE A 10 0.60 -0.46 -8.22
C PHE A 10 -0.07 -0.97 -9.51
N GLY A 11 -1.41 -1.03 -9.55
CA GLY A 11 -2.19 -1.48 -10.71
C GLY A 11 -2.56 -2.96 -10.67
N SER A 12 -2.66 -3.56 -9.47
CA SER A 12 -3.07 -4.96 -9.34
C SER A 12 -4.57 -5.15 -9.51
N GLN A 13 -4.96 -6.18 -10.27
CA GLN A 13 -6.34 -6.66 -10.31
C GLN A 13 -6.88 -7.09 -8.93
N TYR A 14 -6.00 -7.38 -7.98
CA TYR A 14 -6.36 -7.83 -6.63
C TYR A 14 -6.44 -6.70 -5.60
N THR A 15 -6.13 -5.45 -5.93
CA THR A 15 -6.14 -4.33 -4.96
C THR A 15 -7.50 -4.21 -4.25
N GLN A 16 -8.60 -4.31 -5.00
CA GLN A 16 -9.95 -4.28 -4.42
C GLN A 16 -10.26 -5.51 -3.57
N VAL A 17 -9.72 -6.69 -3.93
CA VAL A 17 -9.87 -7.92 -3.15
C VAL A 17 -9.15 -7.79 -1.81
N ILE A 18 -7.93 -7.25 -1.81
CA ILE A 18 -7.15 -6.95 -0.59
C ILE A 18 -7.97 -6.00 0.32
N ALA A 19 -8.47 -4.89 -0.24
CA ALA A 19 -9.27 -3.93 0.53
C ALA A 19 -10.53 -4.56 1.13
N ARG A 20 -11.22 -5.44 0.38
CA ARG A 20 -12.37 -6.20 0.87
C ARG A 20 -11.99 -7.15 2.00
N ARG A 21 -10.89 -7.90 1.88
CA ARG A 21 -10.44 -8.83 2.95
C ARG A 21 -10.12 -8.11 4.26
N ILE A 22 -9.51 -6.93 4.20
CA ILE A 22 -9.27 -6.11 5.40
C ILE A 22 -10.58 -5.67 6.05
N ARG A 23 -11.57 -5.25 5.25
CA ARG A 23 -12.89 -4.86 5.75
C ARG A 23 -13.67 -6.03 6.34
N GLU A 24 -13.52 -7.23 5.78
CA GLU A 24 -14.06 -8.48 6.36
C GLU A 24 -13.45 -8.78 7.75
N CYS A 25 -12.20 -8.34 8.00
CA CYS A 25 -11.58 -8.35 9.32
C CYS A 25 -12.01 -7.19 10.23
N LYS A 26 -13.01 -6.40 9.85
CA LYS A 26 -13.54 -5.23 10.59
C LYS A 26 -12.54 -4.08 10.78
N VAL A 27 -11.55 -3.98 9.90
CA VAL A 27 -10.57 -2.88 9.88
C VAL A 27 -10.87 -1.94 8.72
N TYR A 28 -10.74 -0.62 8.94
CA TYR A 28 -10.97 0.35 7.87
C TYR A 28 -9.82 0.29 6.86
N SER A 29 -10.13 0.43 5.57
CA SER A 29 -9.12 0.37 4.52
C SER A 29 -9.32 1.45 3.47
N THR A 30 -8.22 2.11 3.12
CA THR A 30 -8.14 3.15 2.09
C THR A 30 -7.17 2.72 1.01
N ILE A 31 -7.60 2.83 -0.25
CA ILE A 31 -6.75 2.59 -1.40
C ILE A 31 -6.25 3.94 -1.89
N VAL A 32 -4.95 4.07 -2.09
CA VAL A 32 -4.29 5.25 -2.64
C VAL A 32 -3.34 4.84 -3.76
N HIS A 33 -2.99 5.77 -4.63
CA HIS A 33 -2.08 5.50 -5.74
C HIS A 33 -0.65 5.25 -5.22
N TYR A 34 0.14 4.39 -5.89
CA TYR A 34 1.46 3.99 -5.37
C TYR A 34 2.43 5.16 -5.09
N ASN A 35 2.30 6.27 -5.84
CA ASN A 35 3.16 7.45 -5.71
C ASN A 35 2.67 8.46 -4.64
N THR A 36 1.68 8.08 -3.81
CA THR A 36 1.19 8.94 -2.74
C THR A 36 2.34 9.30 -1.79
N PRO A 37 2.57 10.59 -1.47
CA PRO A 37 3.66 11.00 -0.59
C PRO A 37 3.55 10.38 0.80
N ALA A 38 4.69 10.06 1.41
CA ALA A 38 4.75 9.49 2.74
C ALA A 38 4.14 10.41 3.81
N THR A 39 4.19 11.74 3.61
CA THR A 39 3.57 12.73 4.49
C THR A 39 2.06 12.57 4.55
N VAL A 40 1.41 12.36 3.41
CA VAL A 40 -0.04 12.14 3.32
C VAL A 40 -0.42 10.84 4.03
N ILE A 41 0.38 9.77 3.85
CA ILE A 41 0.14 8.49 4.52
C ILE A 41 0.31 8.62 6.05
N ALA A 42 1.26 9.42 6.51
CA ALA A 42 1.45 9.72 7.93
C ALA A 42 0.27 10.50 8.52
N GLU A 43 -0.26 11.50 7.79
CA GLU A 43 -1.45 12.27 8.20
C GLU A 43 -2.72 11.42 8.30
N MET A 44 -2.80 10.33 7.52
CA MET A 44 -3.89 9.36 7.59
C MET A 44 -3.89 8.49 8.86
N ASN A 45 -2.87 8.60 9.73
CA ASN A 45 -2.72 7.76 10.93
C ASN A 45 -2.82 6.26 10.63
N ALA A 46 -2.16 5.81 9.55
CA ALA A 46 -2.18 4.42 9.13
C ALA A 46 -1.56 3.50 10.20
N SER A 47 -2.30 2.47 10.61
CA SER A 47 -1.82 1.42 11.51
C SER A 47 -0.96 0.38 10.77
N GLY A 48 -1.08 0.33 9.45
CA GLY A 48 -0.29 -0.54 8.58
C GLY A 48 -0.39 -0.09 7.12
N ILE A 49 0.61 -0.46 6.32
CA ILE A 49 0.70 -0.17 4.89
C ILE A 49 0.78 -1.49 4.12
N ILE A 50 0.02 -1.62 3.03
CA ILE A 50 0.13 -2.73 2.09
C ILE A 50 0.61 -2.20 0.75
N LEU A 51 1.70 -2.75 0.24
CA LEU A 51 2.16 -2.53 -1.13
C LEU A 51 1.52 -3.61 -2.02
N SER A 52 0.59 -3.20 -2.88
CA SER A 52 -0.11 -4.16 -3.74
C SER A 52 0.83 -4.81 -4.76
N GLY A 53 0.36 -5.88 -5.39
CA GLY A 53 0.98 -6.37 -6.61
C GLY A 53 0.85 -5.38 -7.77
N GLY A 54 1.37 -5.77 -8.92
CA GLY A 54 1.21 -5.09 -10.19
C GLY A 54 1.60 -6.03 -11.33
N PRO A 55 1.14 -5.79 -12.57
CA PRO A 55 1.52 -6.60 -13.73
C PRO A 55 2.95 -6.31 -14.20
N SER A 56 3.54 -5.21 -13.72
CA SER A 56 4.87 -4.74 -14.13
C SER A 56 6.00 -5.56 -13.51
N SER A 57 7.17 -5.52 -14.14
CA SER A 57 8.43 -6.02 -13.56
C SER A 57 9.15 -4.87 -12.86
N VAL A 58 9.64 -5.07 -11.63
CA VAL A 58 10.39 -4.02 -10.90
C VAL A 58 11.67 -3.59 -11.59
N TYR A 59 12.22 -4.43 -12.47
CA TYR A 59 13.44 -4.14 -13.24
C TYR A 59 13.18 -3.27 -14.48
N ALA A 60 11.92 -2.97 -14.80
CA ALA A 60 11.59 -2.08 -15.90
C ALA A 60 12.04 -0.65 -15.55
N LYS A 61 12.52 0.09 -16.57
CA LYS A 61 13.02 1.47 -16.41
C LYS A 61 11.96 2.42 -15.81
N ASP A 62 10.69 2.17 -16.13
CA ASP A 62 9.54 2.96 -15.69
C ASP A 62 8.68 2.21 -14.66
N ALA A 63 9.31 1.30 -13.88
CA ALA A 63 8.61 0.56 -12.85
C ALA A 63 7.97 1.52 -11.82
N PRO A 64 6.70 1.29 -11.44
CA PRO A 64 6.03 2.13 -10.46
C PRO A 64 6.72 1.96 -9.10
N MET A 65 7.28 3.03 -8.57
CA MET A 65 8.02 3.03 -7.30
C MET A 65 7.27 3.86 -6.27
N PRO A 66 7.12 3.38 -5.02
CA PRO A 66 6.52 4.18 -3.97
C PRO A 66 7.48 5.29 -3.50
N ASP A 67 6.94 6.26 -2.77
CA ASP A 67 7.78 7.20 -2.04
C ASP A 67 8.64 6.44 -1.00
N LYS A 68 9.96 6.50 -1.15
CA LYS A 68 10.91 5.78 -0.27
C LYS A 68 10.81 6.22 1.20
N ALA A 69 10.26 7.39 1.48
CA ALA A 69 10.07 7.86 2.84
C ALA A 69 9.07 6.99 3.64
N ILE A 70 8.19 6.23 2.99
CA ILE A 70 7.24 5.34 3.69
C ILE A 70 7.93 4.31 4.58
N PHE A 71 9.09 3.80 4.14
CA PHE A 71 9.87 2.80 4.88
C PHE A 71 10.49 3.35 6.16
N LYS A 72 10.49 4.67 6.34
CA LYS A 72 11.03 5.36 7.53
C LYS A 72 9.95 5.82 8.50
N LEU A 73 8.67 5.60 8.19
CA LEU A 73 7.55 6.04 9.04
C LEU A 73 7.40 5.21 10.32
N GLY A 74 8.08 4.06 10.43
CA GLY A 74 7.93 3.16 11.58
C GLY A 74 6.60 2.38 11.61
N ILE A 75 5.83 2.45 10.52
CA ILE A 75 4.56 1.74 10.35
C ILE A 75 4.84 0.36 9.75
N PRO A 76 4.19 -0.73 10.21
CA PRO A 76 4.34 -2.05 9.60
C PRO A 76 3.95 -2.06 8.12
N ILE A 77 4.77 -2.73 7.29
CA ILE A 77 4.56 -2.80 5.84
C ILE A 77 4.48 -4.26 5.40
N LEU A 78 3.45 -4.59 4.60
CA LEU A 78 3.31 -5.88 3.92
C LEU A 78 3.40 -5.68 2.41
N GLY A 79 4.40 -6.29 1.78
CA GLY A 79 4.54 -6.35 0.33
C GLY A 79 3.88 -7.59 -0.26
N ILE A 80 3.06 -7.44 -1.31
CA ILE A 80 2.42 -8.55 -2.02
C ILE A 80 2.93 -8.57 -3.47
N CYS A 81 3.55 -9.69 -3.87
CA CYS A 81 4.09 -9.89 -5.22
C CYS A 81 5.02 -8.73 -5.64
N PHE A 82 4.59 -7.85 -6.57
CA PHE A 82 5.35 -6.68 -7.00
C PHE A 82 5.78 -5.78 -5.82
N GLY A 83 4.90 -5.56 -4.84
CA GLY A 83 5.23 -4.75 -3.66
C GLY A 83 6.26 -5.38 -2.72
N LEU A 84 6.64 -6.64 -2.92
CA LEU A 84 7.72 -7.32 -2.19
C LEU A 84 9.08 -7.19 -2.90
N GLN A 85 9.07 -7.02 -4.22
CA GLN A 85 10.26 -7.00 -5.07
C GLN A 85 11.02 -5.67 -4.93
#